data_AF-F0Y3M5-F1
#
_entry.id   AF-F0Y3M5-F1
#
_cell.length_a   1.000
_cell.length_b   1.000
_cell.length_c   1.000
_cell.angle_alpha   90.00
_cell.angle_beta   90.00
_cell.angle_gamma   90.00
#
_symmetry.space_group_name_H-M   'P 1'
#
loop_
_entity.id
_entity.type
_entity.pdbx_description
1 polymer ?
#
loop_
_entity_poly.entity_id
_entity_poly.type
_entity_poly.pdbx_seq_one_letter_code
_entity_poly.pdbx_strand_id
1 'polypeptide(L)'
;MEAYDRFPDAPLPLVEVTEDSSLRANPDTLKLLSTIEERLCVVALCGRYRSGKSSLLNWIRDPSNRGGFAVGHGVSRCTKGIWVWGRPTPVTLKDGTSAALLLLDTEGLGGLGVDGSYDATISVLHP
;
A
#
# COMPACT_ATOMS: atom_id res chain seq x y z
N MET A 1 -20.73 11.47 -9.43
CA MET A 1 -19.28 11.47 -9.69
C MET A 1 -18.66 10.96 -8.43
N GLU A 2 -18.06 9.77 -8.46
CA GLU A 2 -17.47 9.21 -7.24
C GLU A 2 -16.21 10.01 -6.90
N ALA A 3 -15.93 10.21 -5.61
CA ALA A 3 -14.91 11.15 -5.13
C ALA A 3 -13.49 10.90 -5.68
N TYR A 4 -13.24 9.70 -6.21
CA TYR A 4 -11.91 9.25 -6.64
C TYR A 4 -11.85 8.74 -8.09
N ASP A 5 -12.76 9.17 -8.97
CA ASP A 5 -12.79 8.75 -10.38
C ASP A 5 -11.46 9.00 -11.12
N ARG A 6 -10.70 10.03 -10.72
CA ARG A 6 -9.37 10.35 -11.28
C ARG A 6 -8.25 9.41 -10.84
N PHE A 7 -8.50 8.57 -9.83
CA PHE A 7 -7.49 7.67 -9.27
C PHE A 7 -7.53 6.29 -9.96
N PRO A 8 -6.37 5.74 -10.36
CA PRO A 8 -6.30 4.40 -10.95
C PRO A 8 -6.80 3.34 -9.95
N ASP A 9 -7.70 2.47 -10.39
CA ASP A 9 -8.11 1.29 -9.61
C ASP A 9 -7.11 0.14 -9.80
N ALA A 10 -5.87 0.39 -9.39
CA ALA A 10 -4.72 -0.48 -9.60
C ALA A 10 -3.66 -0.26 -8.51
N PRO A 11 -2.77 -1.23 -8.27
CA PRO A 11 -1.65 -1.01 -7.35
C PRO A 11 -0.65 -0.04 -7.98
N LEU A 12 -0.24 0.98 -7.23
CA LEU A 12 0.76 1.97 -7.62
C LEU A 12 2.01 1.83 -6.73
N PRO A 13 3.22 1.93 -7.28
CA PRO A 13 4.43 1.94 -6.47
C PRO A 13 4.46 3.24 -5.64
N LEU A 14 4.61 3.13 -4.32
CA LEU A 14 4.78 4.28 -3.43
C LEU A 14 6.25 4.46 -3.05
N VAL A 15 6.93 3.35 -2.74
CA VAL A 15 8.38 3.31 -2.51
C VAL A 15 8.96 2.18 -3.33
N GLU A 16 10.00 2.46 -4.09
CA GLU A 16 10.69 1.54 -4.96
C GLU A 16 12.10 1.27 -4.43
N VAL A 17 12.61 0.07 -4.68
CA VAL A 17 14.01 -0.29 -4.43
C VAL A 17 14.78 -0.07 -5.71
N THR A 18 15.71 0.87 -5.70
CA THR A 18 16.58 1.18 -6.84
C THR A 18 17.66 0.12 -7.04
N GLU A 19 18.38 0.20 -8.15
CA GLU A 19 19.45 -0.77 -8.50
C GLU A 19 20.57 -0.83 -7.46
N ASP A 20 20.84 0.29 -6.78
CA ASP A 20 21.81 0.41 -5.68
C ASP A 20 21.26 -0.02 -4.32
N SER A 21 20.07 -0.65 -4.29
CA SER A 21 19.36 -1.08 -3.07
C SER A 21 18.92 0.06 -2.14
N SER A 22 18.95 1.32 -2.61
CA SER A 22 18.35 2.43 -1.89
C SER A 22 16.82 2.47 -2.06
N LEU A 23 16.15 3.18 -1.16
CA LEU A 23 14.69 3.36 -1.18
C LEU A 23 14.36 4.72 -1.77
N ARG A 24 13.49 4.75 -2.77
CA ARG A 24 13.04 5.99 -3.41
C ARG A 24 11.52 6.06 -3.46
N ALA A 25 10.96 7.17 -3.01
CA ALA A 25 9.53 7.41 -3.17
C ALA A 25 9.18 7.70 -4.64
N ASN A 26 8.08 7.13 -5.12
CA ASN A 26 7.61 7.37 -6.47
C ASN A 26 6.94 8.76 -6.55
N PRO A 27 7.52 9.71 -7.30
CA PRO A 27 7.05 11.09 -7.32
C PRO A 27 5.66 11.24 -7.95
N ASP A 28 5.29 10.39 -8.91
CA ASP A 28 3.99 10.46 -9.58
C ASP A 28 2.87 9.99 -8.64
N THR A 29 3.10 8.89 -7.92
CA THR A 29 2.19 8.41 -6.87
C THR A 29 2.05 9.43 -5.74
N LEU A 30 3.16 10.02 -5.27
CA LEU A 30 3.11 11.07 -4.25
C LEU A 30 2.33 12.30 -4.73
N LYS A 31 2.55 12.73 -5.97
CA LYS A 31 1.82 13.86 -6.56
C LYS A 31 0.34 13.56 -6.63
N LEU A 32 -0.06 12.36 -7.05
CA LEU A 32 -1.45 11.94 -7.09
C LEU A 32 -2.08 11.94 -5.69
N LEU A 33 -1.43 11.31 -4.70
CA LEU A 33 -1.93 11.26 -3.32
C LEU A 33 -2.00 12.65 -2.66
N SER A 34 -1.10 13.57 -3.03
CA SER A 34 -1.13 14.96 -2.51
C SER A 34 -2.35 15.76 -2.95
N THR A 35 -3.12 15.27 -3.93
CA THR A 35 -4.38 15.90 -4.36
C THR A 35 -5.58 15.56 -3.46
N ILE A 36 -5.41 14.66 -2.49
CA ILE A 36 -6.46 14.29 -1.53
C ILE A 36 -6.52 15.40 -0.46
N GLU A 37 -7.69 16.02 -0.31
CA GLU A 37 -7.91 17.12 0.64
C GLU A 37 -8.50 16.63 1.97
N GLU A 38 -9.13 15.45 1.96
CA GLU A 38 -9.67 14.79 3.14
C GLU A 38 -8.57 14.28 4.08
N ARG A 39 -8.95 13.94 5.31
CA ARG A 39 -8.05 13.23 6.22
C ARG A 39 -7.62 11.90 5.61
N LEU A 40 -6.33 11.58 5.68
CA LEU A 40 -5.83 10.28 5.25
C LEU A 40 -5.89 9.28 6.41
N CYS A 41 -6.43 8.10 6.13
CA CYS A 41 -6.28 6.91 6.97
C CYS A 41 -5.46 5.89 6.21
N VAL A 42 -4.49 5.26 6.86
CA VAL A 42 -3.60 4.31 6.19
C VAL A 42 -3.67 2.97 6.90
N VAL A 43 -3.92 1.90 6.15
CA VAL A 43 -3.80 0.52 6.61
C VAL A 43 -2.67 -0.14 5.83
N ALA A 44 -1.59 -0.47 6.54
CA ALA A 44 -0.46 -1.18 5.97
C ALA A 44 -0.40 -2.61 6.53
N LEU A 45 -0.23 -3.60 5.66
CA LEU A 45 0.07 -4.97 6.10
C LEU A 45 1.54 -5.27 5.94
N CYS A 46 2.19 -5.58 7.07
CA CYS A 46 3.60 -5.94 7.16
C CYS A 46 3.74 -7.34 7.74
N GLY A 47 4.78 -8.06 7.32
CA GLY A 47 5.02 -9.41 7.80
C GLY A 47 5.84 -10.23 6.83
N ARG A 48 6.20 -11.44 7.26
CA ARG A 48 7.11 -12.32 6.53
C ARG A 48 6.69 -12.54 5.08
N TYR A 49 7.66 -12.84 4.23
CA TYR A 49 7.39 -13.26 2.86
C TYR A 49 6.38 -14.42 2.83
N ARG A 50 5.43 -14.37 1.88
CA ARG A 50 4.36 -15.38 1.67
C ARG A 50 3.40 -15.62 2.84
N SER A 51 3.20 -14.62 3.72
CA SER A 51 2.19 -14.69 4.78
C SER A 51 0.75 -14.34 4.33
N GLY A 52 0.49 -14.18 3.03
CA GLY A 52 -0.84 -13.88 2.51
C GLY A 52 -1.32 -12.43 2.68
N LYS A 53 -0.41 -11.48 2.88
CA LYS A 53 -0.72 -10.04 3.08
C LYS A 53 -1.57 -9.46 1.94
N SER A 54 -1.10 -9.58 0.70
CA SER A 54 -1.79 -9.08 -0.48
C SER A 54 -3.18 -9.73 -0.64
N SER A 55 -3.33 -11.01 -0.29
CA SER A 55 -4.63 -11.70 -0.27
C SER A 55 -5.59 -11.10 0.76
N LEU A 56 -5.09 -10.75 1.95
CA LEU A 56 -5.89 -10.11 3.01
C LEU A 56 -6.26 -8.67 2.64
N LEU A 57 -5.35 -7.91 2.03
CA LEU A 57 -5.64 -6.56 1.54
C LEU A 57 -6.72 -6.56 0.45
N ASN A 58 -6.68 -7.52 -0.47
CA ASN A 58 -7.73 -7.64 -1.49
C ASN A 58 -9.10 -7.92 -0.85
N TRP A 59 -9.14 -8.75 0.21
CA TRP A 59 -10.34 -8.98 1.02
C TRP A 59 -10.84 -7.73 1.75
N ILE A 60 -9.94 -6.96 2.36
CA ILE A 60 -10.28 -5.70 3.05
C ILE A 60 -10.83 -4.69 2.04
N ARG A 61 -10.25 -4.64 0.84
CA ARG A 61 -10.65 -3.71 -0.22
C ARG A 61 -12.03 -4.06 -0.77
N ASP A 62 -12.24 -5.32 -1.13
CA ASP A 62 -13.53 -5.80 -1.63
C ASP A 62 -13.70 -7.31 -1.35
N PRO A 63 -14.51 -7.69 -0.35
CA PRO A 63 -14.80 -9.10 -0.04
C PRO A 63 -15.42 -9.88 -1.20
N SER A 64 -16.08 -9.20 -2.15
CA SER A 64 -16.77 -9.79 -3.30
C SER A 64 -15.90 -9.86 -4.57
N ASN A 65 -14.82 -9.08 -4.64
CA ASN A 65 -13.90 -9.03 -5.78
C ASN A 65 -12.45 -9.24 -5.35
N ARG A 66 -11.90 -10.42 -5.66
CA ARG A 66 -10.53 -10.81 -5.30
C ARG A 66 -9.45 -10.36 -6.28
N GLY A 67 -9.78 -9.62 -7.35
CA GLY A 67 -8.76 -8.91 -8.13
C GLY A 67 -8.04 -7.91 -7.25
N GLY A 68 -6.81 -7.48 -7.54
CA GLY A 68 -6.14 -6.47 -6.72
C GLY A 68 -4.63 -6.55 -6.69
N PHE A 69 -4.02 -6.34 -5.52
CA PHE A 69 -2.58 -6.48 -5.36
C PHE A 69 -2.14 -7.86 -5.88
N ALA A 70 -1.01 -7.87 -6.59
CA ALA A 70 -0.50 -9.07 -7.24
C ALA A 70 -0.18 -10.16 -6.20
N VAL A 71 -0.90 -11.27 -6.27
CA VAL A 71 -0.70 -12.47 -5.43
C VAL A 71 0.11 -13.52 -6.21
N GLY A 72 1.44 -13.45 -6.14
CA GLY A 72 2.33 -14.41 -6.77
C GLY A 72 2.44 -15.73 -5.98
N HIS A 73 2.27 -16.88 -6.66
CA HIS A 73 2.51 -18.21 -6.10
C HIS A 73 3.95 -18.74 -6.38
N GLY A 74 4.78 -17.98 -7.11
CA GLY A 74 6.10 -18.40 -7.59
C GLY A 74 7.27 -17.72 -6.88
N VAL A 75 8.44 -18.36 -6.96
CA VAL A 75 9.75 -17.93 -6.40
C VAL A 75 10.32 -16.66 -7.08
N SER A 76 9.58 -16.03 -8.00
CA SER A 76 9.97 -14.77 -8.65
C SER A 76 9.44 -13.59 -7.83
N ARG A 77 10.33 -12.61 -7.59
CA ARG A 77 10.13 -11.44 -6.71
C ARG A 77 8.95 -10.58 -7.18
N CYS A 78 7.74 -10.81 -6.67
CA CYS A 78 6.54 -10.08 -7.11
C CYS A 78 6.32 -8.71 -6.46
N THR A 79 6.96 -8.39 -5.33
CA THR A 79 6.86 -7.06 -4.72
C THR A 79 8.20 -6.64 -4.14
N LYS A 80 8.86 -5.65 -4.77
CA LYS A 80 9.93 -4.89 -4.14
C LYS A 80 9.36 -3.55 -3.68
N GLY A 81 9.69 -3.13 -2.46
CA GLY A 81 9.24 -1.85 -1.92
C GLY A 81 7.82 -1.83 -1.36
N ILE A 82 7.17 -0.66 -1.37
CA ILE A 82 5.84 -0.40 -0.81
C ILE A 82 4.89 0.00 -1.93
N TRP A 83 3.72 -0.62 -1.97
CA TRP A 83 2.68 -0.38 -2.95
C TRP A 83 1.43 0.16 -2.28
N VAL A 84 0.76 1.10 -2.93
CA VAL A 84 -0.54 1.65 -2.49
C VAL A 84 -1.62 1.25 -3.47
N TRP A 85 -2.83 0.96 -2.97
CA TRP A 85 -3.98 0.85 -3.87
C TRP A 85 -4.34 2.24 -4.38
N GLY A 86 -4.31 2.43 -5.70
CA GLY A 86 -4.37 3.76 -6.30
C GLY A 86 -5.67 4.51 -6.00
N ARG A 87 -6.80 3.81 -5.93
CA ARG A 87 -8.11 4.39 -5.65
C ARG A 87 -8.43 4.35 -4.16
N PRO A 88 -8.48 5.50 -3.44
CA PRO A 88 -8.82 5.51 -2.03
C PRO A 88 -10.25 5.02 -1.78
N THR A 89 -10.49 4.44 -0.61
CA THR A 89 -11.84 4.09 -0.15
C THR A 89 -12.37 5.22 0.74
N PRO A 90 -13.50 5.87 0.41
CA PRO A 90 -14.09 6.88 1.29
C PRO A 90 -14.60 6.21 2.57
N VAL A 91 -14.27 6.79 3.73
CA VAL A 91 -14.72 6.32 5.04
C VAL A 91 -15.18 7.48 5.92
N THR A 92 -16.14 7.22 6.79
CA THR A 92 -16.56 8.17 7.82
C THR A 92 -15.98 7.73 9.16
N LEU A 93 -15.21 8.61 9.80
CA LEU A 93 -14.65 8.37 11.13
C LEU A 93 -15.74 8.41 12.20
N LYS A 94 -15.41 7.92 13.41
CA LYS A 94 -16.35 7.89 14.54
C LYS A 94 -16.87 9.28 14.95
N ASP A 95 -16.11 10.33 14.67
CA ASP A 95 -16.47 11.72 14.94
C ASP A 95 -17.29 12.38 13.80
N GLY A 96 -17.63 11.62 12.76
CA GLY A 96 -18.38 12.11 11.58
C GLY A 96 -17.50 12.71 10.48
N THR A 97 -16.18 12.80 10.66
CA THR A 97 -15.26 13.36 9.66
C THR A 97 -15.11 12.43 8.46
N SER A 98 -15.16 12.98 7.25
CA SER A 98 -14.83 12.26 6.01
C SER A 98 -13.32 12.05 5.90
N ALA A 99 -12.91 10.83 5.54
CA ALA A 99 -11.51 10.47 5.35
C ALA A 99 -11.34 9.55 4.12
N ALA A 100 -10.13 9.57 3.56
CA ALA A 100 -9.69 8.69 2.50
C ALA A 100 -8.85 7.56 3.09
N LEU A 101 -9.33 6.32 2.99
CA LEU A 101 -8.59 5.13 3.40
C LEU A 101 -7.67 4.66 2.26
N LEU A 102 -6.37 4.61 2.55
CA LEU A 102 -5.32 4.05 1.71
C LEU A 102 -4.90 2.68 2.22
N LEU A 103 -4.78 1.73 1.30
CA LEU A 103 -4.28 0.39 1.58
C LEU A 103 -2.84 0.28 1.08
N LEU A 104 -1.92 -0.11 1.96
CA LEU A 104 -0.52 -0.32 1.64
C LEU A 104 -0.15 -1.81 1.76
N ASP A 105 0.43 -2.35 0.70
CA ASP A 105 1.10 -3.65 0.70
C ASP A 105 2.62 -3.43 0.76
N THR A 106 3.29 -4.08 1.72
CA THR A 106 4.75 -3.97 1.86
C THR A 106 5.44 -5.26 1.42
N GLU A 107 6.67 -5.12 0.93
CA GLU A 107 7.57 -6.25 0.76
C GLU A 107 7.65 -7.10 2.04
N GLY A 108 7.67 -8.42 1.87
CA GLY A 108 7.74 -9.33 3.00
C GLY A 108 9.16 -9.41 3.57
N LEU A 109 9.33 -9.11 4.86
CA LEU A 109 10.60 -9.26 5.56
C LEU A 109 11.10 -10.73 5.46
N GLY A 110 12.38 -10.92 5.11
CA GLY A 110 13.04 -12.24 5.12
C GLY A 110 13.33 -12.89 3.76
N GLY A 111 13.30 -12.15 2.66
CA GLY A 111 13.84 -12.62 1.37
C GLY A 111 15.37 -12.58 1.38
N LEU A 112 16.00 -13.68 1.81
CA LEU A 112 17.44 -14.00 1.73
C LEU A 112 18.36 -12.89 1.17
N GLY A 113 19.04 -12.16 2.08
CA GLY A 113 20.23 -11.36 1.71
C GLY A 113 20.15 -9.85 1.91
N VAL A 114 19.30 -9.32 2.79
CA VAL A 114 19.38 -7.91 3.18
C VAL A 114 19.44 -7.81 4.70
N ASP A 115 20.57 -7.31 5.17
CA ASP A 115 20.93 -7.14 6.58
C ASP A 115 19.85 -6.39 7.35
N GLY A 116 19.71 -6.75 8.63
CA GLY A 116 18.63 -6.39 9.56
C GLY A 116 18.52 -4.91 9.95
N SER A 117 18.63 -3.99 8.99
CA SER A 117 18.42 -2.55 9.16
C SER A 117 17.11 -2.04 8.56
N TYR A 118 16.29 -2.90 7.95
CA TYR A 118 14.93 -2.54 7.49
C TYR A 118 13.90 -2.67 8.62
N ASP A 119 14.27 -2.21 9.82
CA ASP A 119 13.38 -2.22 10.96
C ASP A 119 12.34 -1.13 10.78
N ALA A 120 11.12 -1.58 10.50
CA ALA A 120 9.99 -0.79 10.08
C ALA A 120 9.65 0.29 11.12
N THR A 121 10.04 1.55 10.86
CA THR A 121 9.36 2.69 11.47
C THR A 121 8.09 2.95 10.68
N ILE A 122 7.11 2.06 10.82
CA ILE A 122 5.73 2.32 10.39
C ILE A 122 5.06 3.00 11.59
N SER A 123 5.38 4.27 11.76
CA SER A 123 4.61 5.13 12.64
C SER A 123 3.21 5.22 12.05
N VAL A 124 2.24 4.71 12.80
CA VAL A 124 0.85 5.12 12.69
C VAL A 124 0.83 6.64 12.80
N LEU A 125 0.69 7.34 11.68
CA LEU A 125 0.42 8.77 11.68
C LEU A 125 -1.02 8.94 12.15
N HIS A 126 -1.15 9.43 13.38
CA HIS A 126 -2.38 9.95 13.94
C HIS A 126 -2.00 11.24 14.69
N PRO A 127 -2.98 12.14 14.81
CA PRO A 127 -3.23 13.31 13.98
C PRO A 127 -2.28 14.50 14.21
#